data_AF-A0A8T0Q3L5-F1
#
_entry.id   AF-A0A8T0Q3L5-F1
#
_cell.length_a   1.000
_cell.length_b   1.000
_cell.length_c   1.000
_cell.angle_alpha   90.00
_cell.angle_beta   90.00
_cell.angle_gamma   90.00
#
_symmetry.space_group_name_H-M   'P 1'
#
loop_
_entity.id
_entity.type
_entity.pdbx_description
1 polymer ?
#
loop_
_entity_poly.entity_id
_entity_poly.type
_entity_poly.pdbx_seq_one_letter_code
_entity_poly.pdbx_strand_id
1 'polypeptide(L)'
;MVNNGCLCCTVQGDLVKMLLKLVKQKGDKFDHIVIETTGLAKPGPVIETFCSDELVSKYVKLDGVVTMVDCKHAMNHLNEVKARWVVNEAVEQVAYADRIILNKIDLVDDAELEALTNKIKIINGMAQMKKARFWRC
;
A
#
# COMPACT_ATOMS: atom_id res chain seq x y z
N MET A 1 -25.43 -6.25 -7.03
CA MET A 1 -24.66 -5.89 -8.25
C MET A 1 -23.87 -4.64 -7.92
N VAL A 2 -22.56 -4.61 -8.16
CA VAL A 2 -21.78 -3.36 -7.99
C VAL A 2 -21.57 -2.76 -9.37
N ASN A 3 -22.10 -1.55 -9.57
CA ASN A 3 -22.27 -0.92 -10.89
C ASN A 3 -20.94 -0.53 -11.56
N ASN A 4 -19.84 -0.43 -10.80
CA ASN A 4 -18.55 0.10 -11.27
C ASN A 4 -17.34 -0.80 -10.99
N GLY A 5 -17.53 -2.05 -10.55
CA GLY A 5 -16.43 -3.00 -10.32
C GLY A 5 -15.69 -2.90 -8.98
N CYS A 6 -15.97 -1.91 -8.12
CA CYS A 6 -15.38 -1.84 -6.78
C CYS A 6 -16.05 -2.80 -5.79
N LEU A 7 -15.31 -3.28 -4.79
CA LEU A 7 -15.82 -4.17 -3.74
C LEU A 7 -15.14 -3.79 -2.43
N CYS A 8 -15.94 -3.45 -1.41
CA CYS A 8 -15.44 -3.01 -0.11
C CYS A 8 -15.67 -4.13 0.93
N CYS A 9 -14.65 -4.45 1.72
CA CYS A 9 -14.71 -5.39 2.83
C CYS A 9 -14.02 -4.81 4.07
N THR A 10 -14.47 -5.18 5.26
CA THR A 10 -14.01 -4.62 6.54
C THR A 10 -13.10 -5.55 7.33
N VAL A 11 -12.99 -6.83 6.97
CA VAL A 11 -12.24 -7.85 7.74
C VAL A 11 -11.36 -8.71 6.82
N GLN A 12 -10.17 -9.09 7.29
CA GLN A 12 -9.20 -9.91 6.53
C GLN A 12 -9.78 -11.27 6.07
N GLY A 13 -10.58 -11.94 6.90
CA GLY A 13 -11.28 -13.17 6.49
C GLY A 13 -12.32 -12.97 5.39
N ASP A 14 -12.81 -11.74 5.21
CA ASP A 14 -13.69 -11.40 4.11
C ASP A 14 -12.90 -11.20 2.81
N LEU A 15 -11.63 -10.76 2.88
CA LEU A 15 -10.79 -10.56 1.70
C LEU A 15 -10.61 -11.86 0.90
N VAL A 16 -10.26 -12.97 1.54
CA VAL A 16 -10.09 -14.27 0.86
C VAL A 16 -11.37 -14.71 0.15
N LYS A 17 -12.49 -14.73 0.89
CA LYS A 17 -13.79 -15.13 0.33
C LYS A 17 -14.20 -14.24 -0.83
N MET A 18 -13.94 -12.94 -0.69
CA MET A 18 -14.23 -11.93 -1.68
C MET A 18 -13.40 -12.13 -2.96
N LEU A 19 -12.09 -12.32 -2.84
CA LEU A 19 -11.18 -12.59 -3.96
C LEU A 19 -11.59 -13.85 -4.71
N LEU A 20 -11.79 -14.96 -4.00
CA LEU A 20 -12.20 -16.23 -4.61
C LEU A 20 -13.56 -16.12 -5.32
N LYS A 21 -14.51 -15.39 -4.73
CA LYS A 21 -15.81 -15.12 -5.37
C LYS A 21 -15.64 -14.25 -6.63
N LEU A 22 -14.79 -13.22 -6.56
CA LEU A 22 -14.57 -12.30 -7.68
C LEU A 22 -13.93 -13.01 -8.87
N VAL A 23 -12.85 -13.77 -8.62
CA VAL A 23 -12.19 -14.61 -9.65
C VAL A 23 -13.18 -15.59 -10.26
N LYS A 24 -13.94 -16.31 -9.43
CA LYS A 24 -14.88 -17.33 -9.94
C LYS A 24 -15.99 -16.73 -10.82
N GLN A 25 -16.43 -15.51 -10.52
CA GLN A 25 -17.56 -14.88 -11.23
C GLN A 25 -17.14 -14.02 -12.42
N LYS A 26 -15.93 -13.46 -12.41
CA LYS A 26 -15.50 -12.41 -13.35
C LYS A 26 -14.03 -12.48 -13.74
N GLY A 27 -13.30 -13.55 -13.40
CA GLY A 27 -11.85 -13.65 -13.62
C GLY A 27 -11.42 -13.56 -15.09
N ASP A 28 -12.35 -13.78 -16.02
CA ASP A 28 -12.16 -13.60 -17.47
C ASP A 28 -12.37 -12.15 -17.95
N LYS A 29 -12.76 -11.23 -17.06
CA LYS A 29 -13.13 -9.84 -17.40
C LYS A 29 -12.13 -8.79 -16.93
N PHE A 30 -11.06 -9.19 -16.24
CA PHE A 30 -10.03 -8.28 -15.76
C PHE A 30 -8.70 -9.02 -15.61
N ASP A 31 -7.59 -8.29 -15.79
CA ASP A 31 -6.23 -8.85 -15.63
C ASP A 31 -5.62 -8.53 -14.25
N HIS A 32 -6.12 -7.49 -13.58
CA HIS A 32 -5.57 -6.98 -12.34
C HIS A 32 -6.65 -6.66 -11.31
N ILE A 33 -6.28 -6.81 -10.04
CA ILE A 33 -7.07 -6.42 -8.87
C ILE A 33 -6.24 -5.39 -8.09
N VAL A 34 -6.83 -4.23 -7.80
CA VAL A 34 -6.23 -3.24 -6.91
C VAL A 34 -6.94 -3.34 -5.55
N ILE A 35 -6.15 -3.52 -4.50
CA ILE A 35 -6.66 -3.54 -3.12
C ILE A 35 -6.25 -2.24 -2.46
N GLU A 36 -7.24 -1.38 -2.21
CA GLU A 36 -7.06 -0.21 -1.38
C GLU A 36 -7.28 -0.59 0.08
N THR A 37 -6.27 -0.35 0.91
CA THR A 37 -6.38 -0.52 2.35
C THR A 37 -6.67 0.82 3.01
N THR A 38 -7.36 0.82 4.15
CA THR A 38 -7.53 2.06 4.93
C THR A 38 -6.17 2.62 5.37
N GLY A 39 -6.09 3.93 5.65
CA GLY A 39 -4.82 4.59 5.94
C GLY A 39 -4.04 4.04 7.15
N LEU A 40 -4.69 3.29 8.05
CA LEU A 40 -4.08 2.64 9.22
C LEU A 40 -3.89 1.13 9.04
N ALA A 41 -4.19 0.60 7.86
CA ALA A 41 -4.04 -0.81 7.61
C ALA A 41 -2.57 -1.21 7.53
N LYS A 42 -2.30 -2.45 7.96
CA LYS A 42 -0.98 -3.07 7.90
C LYS A 42 -0.86 -3.92 6.65
N PRO A 43 0.17 -3.71 5.80
CA PRO A 43 0.36 -4.52 4.60
C PRO A 43 0.63 -5.99 4.91
N GLY A 44 1.37 -6.30 5.99
CA GLY A 44 1.84 -7.65 6.33
C GLY A 44 0.75 -8.72 6.27
N PRO A 45 -0.36 -8.61 7.04
CA PRO A 45 -1.44 -9.60 7.02
C PRO A 45 -2.12 -9.76 5.65
N VAL A 46 -2.20 -8.68 4.87
CA VAL A 46 -2.76 -8.74 3.50
C VAL A 46 -1.82 -9.52 2.59
N ILE A 47 -0.51 -9.24 2.64
CA ILE A 47 0.53 -9.95 1.87
C ILE A 47 0.55 -11.44 2.23
N GLU A 48 0.52 -11.75 3.53
CA GLU A 48 0.53 -13.13 4.03
C GLU A 48 -0.62 -13.96 3.47
N THR A 49 -1.78 -13.35 3.25
CA THR A 49 -2.94 -14.01 2.63
C THR A 49 -2.62 -14.57 1.24
N PHE A 50 -1.81 -13.86 0.45
CA PHE A 50 -1.41 -14.30 -0.89
C PHE A 50 -0.29 -15.35 -0.87
N CYS A 51 0.48 -15.42 0.21
CA CYS A 51 1.57 -16.38 0.36
C CYS A 51 1.11 -17.70 0.97
N SER A 52 0.18 -17.66 1.93
CA SER A 52 -0.16 -18.80 2.78
C SER A 52 -1.46 -19.51 2.38
N ASP A 53 -2.36 -18.85 1.64
CA ASP A 53 -3.62 -19.47 1.20
C ASP A 53 -3.47 -20.14 -0.18
N GLU A 54 -3.53 -21.47 -0.21
CA GLU A 54 -3.38 -22.27 -1.43
C GLU A 54 -4.46 -21.97 -2.49
N LEU A 55 -5.68 -21.64 -2.07
CA LEU A 55 -6.75 -21.33 -3.00
C LEU A 55 -6.55 -19.96 -3.62
N VAL A 56 -6.15 -18.97 -2.82
CA VAL A 56 -5.84 -17.62 -3.35
C VAL A 56 -4.66 -17.70 -4.30
N SER A 57 -3.55 -18.29 -3.88
CA SER A 57 -2.31 -18.38 -4.69
C SER A 57 -2.48 -19.14 -6.01
N LYS A 58 -3.44 -20.07 -6.09
CA LYS A 58 -3.78 -20.77 -7.34
C LYS A 58 -4.38 -19.85 -8.40
N TYR A 59 -5.11 -18.81 -8.01
CA TYR A 59 -5.86 -17.97 -8.94
C TYR A 59 -5.34 -16.54 -9.03
N VAL A 60 -4.72 -16.02 -7.98
CA VAL A 60 -4.26 -14.63 -7.88
C VAL A 60 -2.87 -14.64 -7.27
N LYS A 61 -1.98 -13.81 -7.83
CA LYS A 61 -0.65 -13.54 -7.27
C LYS A 61 -0.56 -12.08 -6.85
N LEU A 62 0.16 -11.81 -5.78
CA LEU A 62 0.52 -10.45 -5.41
C LEU A 62 1.59 -9.94 -6.38
N ASP A 63 1.28 -8.87 -7.11
CA ASP A 63 2.21 -8.25 -8.07
C ASP A 63 3.18 -7.27 -7.38
N GLY A 64 2.67 -6.51 -6.42
CA GLY A 64 3.48 -5.62 -5.59
C GLY A 64 2.66 -4.74 -4.67
N VAL A 65 3.37 -4.06 -3.77
CA VAL A 65 2.83 -3.12 -2.79
C VAL A 65 3.22 -1.70 -3.19
N VAL A 66 2.22 -0.83 -3.33
CA VAL A 66 2.42 0.58 -3.65
C VAL A 66 2.02 1.43 -2.46
N THR A 67 2.95 2.25 -1.97
CA THR A 67 2.71 3.18 -0.86
C THR A 67 2.73 4.62 -1.38
N MET A 68 1.63 5.34 -1.21
CA MET A 68 1.57 6.78 -1.51
C MET A 68 1.93 7.57 -0.26
N VAL A 69 2.95 8.43 -0.40
CA VAL A 69 3.51 9.24 0.68
C VAL A 69 3.10 10.70 0.47
N ASP A 70 2.40 11.27 1.45
CA ASP A 70 2.14 12.71 1.50
C ASP A 70 3.41 13.44 1.96
N CYS A 71 4.11 14.10 1.04
CA CYS A 71 5.40 14.73 1.35
C CYS A 71 5.29 15.82 2.43
N LYS A 72 4.13 16.47 2.57
CA LYS A 72 3.96 17.54 3.56
C LYS A 72 3.91 17.02 5.00
N HIS A 73 3.40 15.82 5.20
CA HIS A 73 3.12 15.28 6.54
C HIS A 73 3.93 14.03 6.89
N ALA A 74 4.49 13.34 5.90
CA ALA A 74 5.15 12.05 6.10
C ALA A 74 6.31 12.09 7.10
N MET A 75 7.12 13.15 7.11
CA MET A 75 8.25 13.25 8.04
C MET A 75 7.79 13.19 9.50
N ASN A 76 6.64 13.79 9.83
CA ASN A 76 6.07 13.73 11.18
C ASN A 76 5.59 12.32 11.51
N HIS A 77 4.88 11.66 10.59
CA HIS A 77 4.39 10.29 10.79
C HIS A 77 5.55 9.28 10.92
N LEU A 78 6.61 9.41 10.12
CA LEU A 78 7.78 8.53 10.16
C LEU A 78 8.65 8.73 11.41
N ASN A 79 8.59 9.91 12.03
CA ASN A 79 9.32 10.21 13.27
C ASN A 79 8.45 10.04 14.52
N GLU A 80 7.17 9.71 14.37
CA GLU A 80 6.28 9.48 15.51
C GLU A 80 6.78 8.31 16.35
N VAL A 81 7.09 8.60 17.62
CA VAL A 81 7.52 7.60 18.59
C VAL A 81 6.28 6.92 19.16
N LYS A 82 6.12 5.63 18.84
CA LYS A 82 5.05 4.80 19.39
C LYS A 82 5.47 4.18 20.72
N ALA A 83 4.49 3.74 21.50
CA ALA A 83 4.73 2.98 22.73
C ALA A 83 5.56 1.71 22.45
N ARG A 84 6.24 1.20 23.48
CA ARG A 84 7.02 -0.03 23.37
C ARG A 84 6.12 -1.16 22.82
N TRP A 85 6.63 -1.91 21.85
CA TRP A 85 5.95 -3.01 21.14
C TRP A 85 4.85 -2.60 20.16
N VAL A 86 4.60 -1.31 19.98
CA VAL A 86 3.69 -0.81 18.96
C VAL A 86 4.50 -0.43 17.72
N VAL A 87 4.21 -1.10 16.61
CA VAL A 87 4.81 -0.79 15.30
C VAL A 87 4.26 0.53 14.79
N ASN A 88 5.14 1.42 14.31
CA ASN A 88 4.72 2.62 13.59
C ASN A 88 4.22 2.22 12.19
N GLU A 89 2.94 2.46 11.94
CA GLU A 89 2.23 2.05 10.73
C GLU A 89 2.80 2.71 9.48
N ALA A 90 3.22 3.98 9.56
CA ALA A 90 3.82 4.68 8.42
C ALA A 90 5.19 4.10 8.06
N VAL A 91 5.99 3.71 9.07
CA VAL A 91 7.27 3.03 8.85
C VAL A 91 7.02 1.66 8.21
N GLU A 92 6.05 0.90 8.73
CA GLU A 92 5.68 -0.41 8.19
C GLU A 92 5.21 -0.32 6.72
N GLN A 93 4.33 0.63 6.39
CA GLN A 93 3.84 0.84 5.04
C GLN A 93 4.96 1.21 4.05
N VAL A 94 5.95 2.01 4.47
CA VAL A 94 7.13 2.31 3.65
C VAL A 94 8.03 1.08 3.52
N ALA A 95 8.21 0.30 4.58
CA ALA A 95 9.07 -0.87 4.60
C ALA A 95 8.60 -1.99 3.66
N TYR A 96 7.29 -2.21 3.55
CA TYR A 96 6.71 -3.23 2.67
C TYR A 96 6.56 -2.80 1.20
N ALA A 97 6.80 -1.54 0.87
CA ALA A 97 6.54 -1.03 -0.48
C ALA A 97 7.57 -1.52 -1.51
N ASP A 98 7.10 -2.00 -2.66
CA ASP A 98 7.94 -2.20 -3.86
C ASP A 98 8.08 -0.90 -4.65
N ARG A 99 7.07 -0.04 -4.54
CA ARG A 99 6.94 1.25 -5.20
C ARG A 99 6.44 2.29 -4.22
N ILE A 100 7.10 3.44 -4.18
CA ILE A 100 6.71 4.58 -3.37
C ILE A 100 6.38 5.75 -4.29
N ILE A 101 5.19 6.32 -4.12
CA ILE A 101 4.79 7.54 -4.81
C ILE A 101 4.90 8.70 -3.82
N LEU A 102 5.91 9.55 -4.00
CA LEU A 102 6.08 10.80 -3.25
C LEU A 102 5.12 11.83 -3.84
N ASN A 103 3.96 12.00 -3.20
CA ASN A 103 2.89 12.87 -3.66
C ASN A 103 2.92 14.22 -2.91
N LYS A 104 2.27 15.24 -3.49
CA LYS A 104 2.22 16.62 -2.98
C LYS A 104 3.60 17.26 -2.83
N ILE A 105 4.52 16.93 -3.74
CA ILE A 105 5.87 17.53 -3.76
C ILE A 105 5.83 19.05 -3.94
N ASP A 106 4.72 19.58 -4.46
CA ASP A 106 4.46 21.00 -4.64
C ASP A 106 4.20 21.76 -3.32
N LEU A 107 4.00 21.06 -2.21
CA LEU A 107 3.74 21.66 -0.88
C LEU A 107 4.99 21.70 0.03
N VAL A 108 6.13 21.24 -0.47
CA VAL A 108 7.41 21.17 0.24
C VAL A 108 8.52 21.76 -0.63
N ASP A 109 9.57 22.27 0.01
CA ASP A 109 10.76 22.71 -0.71
C ASP A 109 11.71 21.52 -1.04
N ASP A 110 12.76 21.80 -1.81
CA ASP A 110 13.72 20.78 -2.24
C ASP A 110 14.48 20.16 -1.06
N ALA A 111 14.75 20.93 0.00
CA ALA A 111 15.48 20.46 1.18
C ALA A 111 14.61 19.52 2.04
N GLU A 112 13.34 19.88 2.25
CA GLU A 112 12.33 19.02 2.89
C GLU A 112 12.16 17.71 2.11
N LEU A 113 12.04 17.79 0.78
CA LEU A 113 11.87 16.62 -0.07
C LEU A 113 13.10 15.70 -0.07
N GLU A 114 14.31 16.26 -0.10
CA GLU A 114 15.56 15.50 -0.02
C GLU A 114 15.69 14.80 1.34
N ALA A 115 15.43 15.51 2.44
CA ALA A 115 15.47 14.95 3.78
C ALA A 115 14.48 13.77 3.94
N LEU A 116 13.25 13.94 3.46
CA LEU A 116 12.24 12.88 3.46
C LEU A 116 12.67 11.69 2.60
N THR A 117 13.19 11.94 1.40
CA THR A 117 13.68 10.89 0.50
C THR A 117 14.79 10.08 1.15
N ASN A 118 15.73 10.73 1.83
CA ASN A 118 16.82 10.06 2.54
C ASN A 118 16.29 9.24 3.72
N LYS A 119 15.33 9.75 4.49
CA LYS A 119 14.65 9.01 5.56
C LYS A 119 13.97 7.75 5.02
N ILE A 120 13.25 7.86 3.90
CA ILE A 120 12.58 6.72 3.25
C ILE A 120 13.59 5.68 2.78
N LYS A 121 14.71 6.09 2.17
CA LYS A 121 15.78 5.17 1.75
C LYS A 121 16.40 4.39 2.90
N ILE A 122 16.52 5.00 4.08
CA ILE A 122 17.00 4.32 5.29
C ILE A 122 16.03 3.21 5.71
N ILE A 123 14.72 3.45 5.58
CA ILE A 123 13.68 2.47 5.91
C ILE A 123 13.62 1.38 4.83
N ASN A 124 13.62 1.77 3.57
CA ASN A 124 13.51 0.88 2.42
C ASN A 124 14.34 1.41 1.24
N GLY A 125 15.56 0.90 1.12
CA GLY A 125 16.48 1.26 0.04
C GLY A 125 16.19 0.57 -1.30
N MET A 126 15.27 -0.40 -1.34
CA MET A 126 14.97 -1.20 -2.53
C MET A 126 13.78 -0.67 -3.32
N ALA A 127 12.85 0.06 -2.66
CA ALA A 127 11.68 0.60 -3.31
C ALA A 127 12.03 1.64 -4.38
N GLN A 128 11.43 1.51 -5.57
CA GLN A 128 11.52 2.59 -6.56
C GLN A 128 10.60 3.74 -6.17
N MET A 129 11.13 4.95 -6.17
CA MET A 129 10.39 6.17 -5.84
C MET A 129 10.02 6.94 -7.10
N LYS A 130 8.76 7.37 -7.20
CA LYS A 130 8.28 8.32 -8.22
C LYS A 130 7.71 9.55 -7.54
N LYS A 131 8.05 10.72 -8.06
CA LYS A 131 7.52 12.01 -7.60
C LYS A 131 6.22 12.32 -8.33
N ALA A 132 5.21 12.80 -7.63
CA ALA A 132 3.91 13.18 -8.16
C ALA A 132 3.43 14.49 -7.51
N ARG A 133 2.60 15.24 -8.26
CA ARG A 133 1.95 16.46 -7.78
C ARG A 133 0.46 16.20 -7.61
N PHE A 134 -0.21 17.00 -6.78
CA PHE A 134 -1.66 16.90 -6.65
C PHE A 134 -2.33 16.96 -8.04
N TRP A 135 -3.20 15.99 -8.36
CA TRP A 135 -3.91 15.85 -9.65
C TRP A 135 -3.06 15.46 -10.89
N ARG A 136 -1.75 15.21 -10.78
CA ARG A 136 -0.91 14.74 -11.91
C ARG A 136 0.16 13.74 -11.46
N CYS A 137 0.07 12.51 -11.99
CA CYS A 137 1.15 11.52 -11.99
C CYS A 137 2.04 11.70 -13.23
#